data_AF-A0A929UNI1-F1
#
_entry.id   AF-A0A929UNI1-F1
#
_cell.length_a   1.000
_cell.length_b   1.000
_cell.length_c   1.000
_cell.angle_alpha   90.00
_cell.angle_beta   90.00
_cell.angle_gamma   90.00
#
_symmetry.space_group_name_H-M   'P 1'
#
loop_
_entity.id
_entity.type
_entity.pdbx_description
1 polymer ?
#
loop_
_entity_poly.entity_id
_entity_poly.type
_entity_poly.pdbx_seq_one_letter_code
_entity_poly.pdbx_strand_id
1 'polypeptide(L)'
;MGHEPKIGSLKTRASVRDLPLLPSIKQELQAEYERRLYLDGDELLYLTKKDNPIDGRSFIKTFKDAARKVGLKEITLHEIRHSVATMLKEANVSAKDAQVILRHFSITIILQIYTHSIEAEKSNALLAVTYKIYNKHNDNDQAKTSL
;
A
#
# COMPACT_ATOMS: atom_id res chain seq x y z
N MET A 1 13.26 27.02 18.44
CA MET A 1 13.78 27.33 17.09
C MET A 1 13.54 26.10 16.22
N GLY A 2 12.66 26.23 15.22
CA GLY A 2 12.28 25.10 14.35
C GLY A 2 13.40 24.82 13.35
N HIS A 3 13.74 23.55 13.14
CA HIS A 3 14.65 23.17 12.07
C HIS A 3 13.96 23.46 10.73
N GLU A 4 14.54 24.32 9.92
CA GLU A 4 14.14 24.47 8.52
C GLU A 4 14.37 23.12 7.81
N PRO A 5 13.33 22.55 7.17
CA PRO A 5 13.47 21.32 6.42
C PRO A 5 14.37 21.58 5.21
N LYS A 6 15.57 21.00 5.23
CA LYS A 6 16.47 21.01 4.08
C LYS A 6 15.96 20.03 3.03
N ILE A 7 15.45 20.53 1.92
CA ILE A 7 15.16 19.72 0.74
C ILE A 7 16.50 19.31 0.14
N GLY A 8 16.96 18.11 0.47
CA GLY A 8 18.18 17.54 -0.08
C GLY A 8 17.95 16.94 -1.47
N SER A 9 19.00 16.93 -2.29
CA SER A 9 18.98 16.14 -3.52
C SER A 9 18.78 14.66 -3.22
N LEU A 10 18.03 13.98 -4.09
CA LEU A 10 17.86 12.53 -3.99
C LEU A 10 19.24 11.87 -4.12
N LYS A 11 19.64 11.09 -3.10
CA LYS A 11 20.99 10.49 -3.02
C LYS A 11 21.32 9.55 -4.19
N THR A 12 20.33 9.07 -4.94
CA THR A 12 20.53 8.15 -6.06
C THR A 12 19.55 8.43 -7.21
N ARG A 13 20.03 8.26 -8.46
CA ARG A 13 19.21 8.37 -9.69
C ARG A 13 18.01 7.41 -9.69
N ALA A 14 18.12 6.28 -9.00
CA ALA A 14 17.06 5.30 -8.81
C ALA A 14 15.86 5.81 -7.99
N SER A 15 16.03 6.94 -7.29
CA SER A 15 14.97 7.60 -6.54
C SER A 15 14.05 8.44 -7.44
N VAL A 16 14.43 8.75 -8.68
CA VAL A 16 13.53 9.44 -9.62
C VAL A 16 12.74 8.38 -10.38
N ARG A 17 11.47 8.18 -10.01
CA ARG A 17 10.54 7.27 -10.71
C ARG A 17 9.12 7.80 -10.59
N ASP A 18 8.37 7.62 -11.66
CA ASP A 18 6.95 7.96 -11.70
C ASP A 18 6.16 7.00 -10.80
N LEU A 19 5.24 7.57 -10.02
CA LEU A 19 4.24 6.82 -9.27
C LEU A 19 2.92 6.95 -10.03
N PRO A 20 2.28 5.86 -10.48
CA PRO A 20 0.96 5.95 -11.08
C PRO A 20 -0.01 6.55 -10.06
N LEU A 21 -0.56 7.72 -10.39
CA LEU A 21 -1.53 8.41 -9.56
C LEU A 21 -2.94 7.95 -9.92
N LEU A 22 -3.75 7.69 -8.90
CA LEU A 22 -5.17 7.49 -9.10
C LEU A 22 -5.80 8.79 -9.63
N PRO A 23 -6.82 8.72 -10.50
CA PRO A 23 -7.47 9.91 -11.06
C PRO A 23 -7.95 10.89 -9.98
N SER A 24 -8.50 10.40 -8.87
CA SER A 24 -8.94 11.21 -7.75
C SER A 24 -7.80 11.99 -7.10
N ILE A 25 -6.66 11.32 -6.85
CA ILE A 25 -5.47 11.97 -6.29
C ILE A 25 -4.90 12.99 -7.28
N LYS A 26 -4.88 12.67 -8.58
CA LYS A 26 -4.46 13.62 -9.62
C LYS A 26 -5.34 14.87 -9.61
N GLN A 27 -6.65 14.72 -9.52
CA GLN A 27 -7.59 15.85 -9.46
C GLN A 27 -7.34 16.72 -8.22
N GLU A 28 -7.14 16.11 -7.06
CA GLU A 28 -6.88 16.84 -5.82
C GLU A 28 -5.55 17.60 -5.86
N LEU A 29 -4.48 16.95 -6.34
CA LEU A 29 -3.17 17.58 -6.51
C LEU A 29 -3.21 18.72 -7.54
N GLN A 30 -3.94 18.55 -8.63
CA GLN A 30 -4.12 19.58 -9.65
C GLN A 30 -4.87 20.80 -9.08
N ALA A 31 -5.95 20.57 -8.33
CA ALA A 31 -6.69 21.65 -7.70
C ALA A 31 -5.85 22.42 -6.67
N GLU A 32 -4.99 21.72 -5.91
CA GLU A 32 -4.05 22.38 -5.00
C GLU A 32 -2.98 23.16 -5.75
N TYR A 33 -2.42 22.59 -6.82
CA TYR A 33 -1.44 23.26 -7.67
C TYR A 33 -2.00 24.58 -8.25
N GLU A 34 -3.22 24.54 -8.79
CA GLU A 34 -3.89 25.73 -9.32
C GLU A 34 -4.13 26.78 -8.24
N ARG A 35 -4.58 26.39 -7.04
CA ARG A 35 -4.72 27.31 -5.91
C ARG A 35 -3.41 28.03 -5.57
N ARG A 36 -2.28 27.34 -5.68
CA ARG A 36 -0.95 27.87 -5.30
C ARG A 36 -0.33 28.74 -6.40
N LEU A 37 -0.67 28.52 -7.67
CA LEU A 37 -0.31 29.43 -8.76
C LEU A 37 -0.85 30.85 -8.54
N TYR A 38 -1.98 31.00 -7.85
CA TYR A 38 -2.53 32.31 -7.48
C TYR A 38 -1.82 32.98 -6.28
N LEU A 39 -0.87 32.30 -5.64
CA LEU A 39 -0.22 32.70 -4.38
C LEU A 39 1.32 32.84 -4.49
N ASP A 40 1.88 33.05 -5.70
CA ASP A 40 3.32 33.30 -5.98
C ASP A 40 4.22 32.10 -6.32
N GLY A 41 3.66 30.92 -6.65
CA GLY A 41 4.41 29.92 -7.43
C GLY A 41 5.52 29.15 -6.68
N ASP A 42 5.36 28.93 -5.38
CA ASP A 42 6.21 28.01 -4.61
C ASP A 42 6.29 26.60 -5.23
N GLU A 43 7.45 25.94 -5.14
CA GLU A 43 7.66 24.56 -5.62
C GLU A 43 6.91 23.49 -4.78
N LEU A 44 6.38 23.86 -3.62
CA LEU A 44 5.67 22.96 -2.70
C LEU A 44 4.16 23.11 -2.79
N LEU A 45 3.47 21.98 -2.98
CA LEU A 45 2.01 21.92 -3.04
C LEU A 45 1.35 22.17 -1.67
N TYR A 46 1.89 21.61 -0.59
CA TYR A 46 1.29 21.70 0.74
C TYR A 46 2.21 22.42 1.74
N LEU A 47 1.70 23.50 2.33
CA LEU A 47 2.37 24.27 3.37
C LEU A 47 1.55 24.32 4.66
N THR A 48 2.21 24.75 5.72
CA THR A 48 1.53 25.16 6.95
C THR A 48 0.72 26.44 6.72
N LYS A 49 -0.17 26.79 7.66
CA LYS A 49 -0.97 28.05 7.62
C LYS A 49 -0.15 29.35 7.59
N LYS A 50 1.17 29.26 7.76
CA LYS A 50 2.11 30.39 7.72
C LYS A 50 3.02 30.31 6.50
N ASP A 51 2.62 29.59 5.46
CA ASP A 51 3.38 29.39 4.23
C ASP A 51 4.82 28.88 4.47
N ASN A 52 4.98 28.00 5.46
CA ASN A 52 6.23 27.28 5.70
C ASN A 52 6.09 25.80 5.31
N PRO A 53 7.17 25.13 4.85
CA PRO A 53 7.13 23.71 4.55
C PRO A 53 6.71 22.87 5.76
N ILE A 54 5.92 21.83 5.52
CA ILE A 54 5.45 20.94 6.58
C ILE A 54 6.58 19.98 6.96
N ASP A 55 7.00 20.01 8.23
CA ASP A 55 7.95 19.01 8.73
C ASP A 55 7.24 17.69 9.08
N GLY A 56 7.98 16.57 8.97
CA GLY A 56 7.42 15.24 9.18
C GLY A 56 6.89 14.99 10.59
N ARG A 57 7.45 15.62 11.63
CA ARG A 57 6.95 15.45 13.01
C ARG A 57 5.62 16.16 13.19
N SER A 58 5.50 17.38 12.68
CA SER A 58 4.23 18.11 12.69
C SER A 58 3.16 17.37 11.89
N PHE A 59 3.50 16.85 10.72
CA PHE A 59 2.56 16.05 9.92
C PHE A 59 2.04 14.82 10.68
N ILE A 60 2.95 14.04 11.30
CA ILE A 60 2.56 12.86 12.09
C ILE A 60 1.66 13.26 13.26
N LYS A 61 1.98 14.35 13.96
CA LYS A 61 1.16 14.84 15.07
C LYS A 61 -0.24 15.24 14.59
N THR A 62 -0.34 16.04 13.54
CA THR A 62 -1.61 16.46 12.94
C THR A 62 -2.43 15.26 12.49
N PHE A 63 -1.80 14.25 11.89
CA PHE A 63 -2.45 13.00 11.51
C PHE A 63 -3.03 12.25 12.71
N LYS A 64 -2.26 12.07 13.79
CA LYS A 64 -2.74 11.42 15.03
C LYS A 64 -3.89 12.18 15.68
N ASP A 65 -3.81 13.51 15.71
CA ASP A 65 -4.87 14.36 16.25
C ASP A 65 -6.16 14.25 15.41
N ALA A 66 -6.02 14.18 14.08
CA ALA A 66 -7.15 13.96 13.18
C ALA A 66 -7.81 12.60 13.39
N ALA A 67 -7.01 11.52 13.49
CA ALA A 67 -7.50 10.17 13.77
C ALA A 67 -8.27 10.09 15.09
N ARG A 68 -7.76 10.74 16.15
CA ARG A 68 -8.43 10.79 17.46
C ARG A 68 -9.77 11.52 17.40
N LYS A 69 -9.86 12.62 16.64
CA LYS A 69 -11.10 13.40 16.49
C LYS A 69 -12.24 12.61 15.86
N VAL A 70 -11.91 11.67 14.97
CA VAL A 70 -12.91 10.80 14.33
C VAL A 70 -13.10 9.47 15.08
N GLY A 71 -12.52 9.32 16.28
CA GLY A 71 -12.68 8.13 17.12
C GLY A 71 -11.93 6.90 16.62
N LEU A 72 -10.97 7.06 15.70
CA LEU A 72 -10.13 5.95 15.26
C LEU A 72 -9.11 5.58 16.35
N LYS A 73 -8.80 4.28 16.43
CA LYS A 73 -7.66 3.79 17.21
C LYS A 73 -6.38 4.50 16.75
N GLU A 74 -5.41 4.61 17.64
CA GLU A 74 -4.12 5.19 17.26
C GLU A 74 -3.48 4.33 16.16
N ILE A 75 -3.40 4.91 14.96
CA ILE A 75 -2.77 4.32 13.78
C ILE A 75 -1.59 5.18 13.36
N THR A 76 -0.62 4.53 12.75
CA THR A 76 0.60 5.14 12.20
C THR A 76 0.52 5.18 10.68
N LEU A 77 1.30 6.06 10.05
CA LEU A 77 1.45 6.10 8.60
C LEU A 77 2.05 4.80 8.04
N HIS A 78 2.83 4.08 8.85
CA HIS A 78 3.37 2.78 8.48
C HIS A 78 2.27 1.72 8.40
N GLU A 79 1.36 1.69 9.37
CA GLU A 79 0.21 0.79 9.38
C GLU A 79 -0.74 1.05 8.21
N ILE A 80 -0.97 2.31 7.82
CA ILE A 80 -1.69 2.60 6.57
C ILE A 80 -1.00 1.94 5.37
N ARG A 81 0.33 2.04 5.30
CA ARG A 81 1.09 1.42 4.21
C ARG A 81 1.01 -0.11 4.24
N HIS A 82 0.95 -0.72 5.43
CA HIS A 82 0.66 -2.16 5.57
C HIS A 82 -0.74 -2.50 5.06
N SER A 83 -1.76 -1.72 5.40
CA SER A 83 -3.12 -1.94 4.91
C SER A 83 -3.20 -1.91 3.39
N VAL A 84 -2.53 -0.93 2.74
CA VAL A 84 -2.46 -0.88 1.27
C VAL A 84 -1.75 -2.10 0.70
N ALA A 85 -0.69 -2.60 1.34
CA ALA A 85 -0.01 -3.82 0.90
C ALA A 85 -0.91 -5.06 0.97
N THR A 86 -1.70 -5.19 2.04
CA THR A 86 -2.71 -6.26 2.16
C THR A 86 -3.79 -6.13 1.10
N MET A 87 -4.31 -4.93 0.85
CA MET A 87 -5.34 -4.70 -0.18
C MET A 87 -4.84 -5.01 -1.60
N LEU A 88 -3.58 -4.65 -1.92
CA LEU A 88 -2.96 -4.99 -3.21
C LEU A 88 -2.89 -6.50 -3.41
N LYS A 89 -2.56 -7.23 -2.36
CA LYS A 89 -2.52 -8.68 -2.39
C LYS A 89 -3.91 -9.30 -2.53
N GLU A 90 -4.90 -8.80 -1.81
CA GLU A 90 -6.31 -9.25 -1.96
C GLU A 90 -6.82 -9.01 -3.38
N ALA A 91 -6.32 -7.97 -4.06
CA ALA A 91 -6.55 -7.71 -5.47
C ALA A 91 -5.69 -8.57 -6.42
N ASN A 92 -4.99 -9.60 -5.92
CA ASN A 92 -4.09 -10.49 -6.66
C ASN A 92 -2.91 -9.78 -7.37
N VAL A 93 -2.49 -8.61 -6.89
CA VAL A 93 -1.31 -7.92 -7.42
C VAL A 93 -0.05 -8.66 -6.97
N SER A 94 0.90 -8.87 -7.90
CA SER A 94 2.15 -9.57 -7.60
C SER A 94 2.97 -8.83 -6.54
N ALA A 95 3.73 -9.55 -5.72
CA ALA A 95 4.58 -8.94 -4.70
C ALA A 95 5.59 -7.94 -5.29
N LYS A 96 6.05 -8.19 -6.54
CA LYS A 96 6.97 -7.31 -7.27
C LYS A 96 6.28 -6.00 -7.66
N ASP A 97 5.06 -6.06 -8.18
CA ASP A 97 4.32 -4.85 -8.57
C ASP A 97 3.87 -4.07 -7.34
N ALA A 98 3.45 -4.76 -6.28
CA ALA A 98 3.16 -4.13 -4.99
C ALA A 98 4.38 -3.41 -4.41
N GLN A 99 5.58 -3.98 -4.53
CA GLN A 99 6.83 -3.32 -4.12
C GLN A 99 7.13 -2.05 -4.94
N VAL A 100 6.82 -2.06 -6.23
CA VAL A 100 6.95 -0.88 -7.10
C VAL A 100 5.96 0.21 -6.67
N ILE A 101 4.68 -0.14 -6.48
CA ILE A 101 3.60 0.77 -6.05
C ILE A 101 3.92 1.38 -4.68
N LEU A 102 4.34 0.56 -3.73
CA LEU A 102 4.68 0.99 -2.37
C LEU A 102 6.09 1.57 -2.25
N ARG A 103 6.84 1.68 -3.35
CA ARG A 103 8.16 2.31 -3.48
C ARG A 103 9.13 2.04 -2.33
N HIS A 104 9.86 0.93 -2.43
CA HIS A 104 10.89 0.51 -1.46
C HIS A 104 10.37 0.34 -0.03
N PHE A 105 9.05 0.12 0.13
CA PHE A 105 8.54 -0.45 1.36
C PHE A 105 9.29 -1.74 1.64
N SER A 106 9.66 -1.92 2.91
CA SER A 106 10.56 -2.99 3.34
C SER A 106 10.14 -4.30 2.67
N ILE A 107 11.06 -4.86 1.87
CA ILE A 107 10.79 -6.13 1.17
C ILE A 107 10.47 -7.23 2.18
N THR A 108 11.07 -7.16 3.37
CA THR A 108 10.76 -8.05 4.50
C THR A 108 9.29 -7.97 4.88
N ILE A 109 8.72 -6.77 4.93
CA ILE A 109 7.31 -6.57 5.27
C ILE A 109 6.41 -7.06 4.15
N ILE A 110 6.72 -6.72 2.90
CA ILE A 110 5.95 -7.21 1.75
C ILE A 110 5.96 -8.74 1.75
N LEU A 111 7.13 -9.35 1.93
CA LEU A 111 7.27 -10.80 2.04
C LEU A 111 6.44 -11.35 3.20
N GLN A 112 6.53 -10.78 4.41
CA GLN A 112 5.71 -11.21 5.56
C GLN A 112 4.20 -11.19 5.25
N ILE A 113 3.72 -10.12 4.61
CA ILE A 113 2.32 -10.00 4.24
C ILE A 113 1.97 -11.08 3.22
N TYR A 114 2.79 -11.29 2.19
CA TYR A 114 2.49 -12.23 1.12
C TYR A 114 2.66 -13.70 1.56
N THR A 115 3.71 -14.05 2.29
CA THR A 115 4.00 -15.43 2.75
C THR A 115 2.95 -15.97 3.70
N HIS A 116 2.40 -15.12 4.59
CA HIS A 116 1.41 -15.57 5.57
C HIS A 116 0.11 -16.09 4.93
N SER A 117 -0.28 -15.62 3.74
CA SER A 117 -1.44 -16.20 3.00
C SER A 117 -1.07 -17.35 2.10
N ILE A 118 0.17 -17.39 1.60
CA ILE A 118 0.64 -18.52 0.81
C ILE A 118 0.54 -19.82 1.63
N GLU A 119 0.74 -19.78 2.95
CA GLU A 119 0.56 -20.95 3.83
C GLU A 119 -0.89 -21.48 3.78
N ALA A 120 -1.88 -20.59 3.88
CA ALA A 120 -3.30 -20.94 3.82
C ALA A 120 -3.71 -21.40 2.40
N GLU A 121 -3.23 -20.72 1.37
CA GLU A 121 -3.45 -21.08 -0.03
C GLU A 121 -2.81 -22.42 -0.40
N LYS A 122 -1.61 -22.72 0.12
CA LYS A 122 -0.94 -24.02 -0.08
C LYS A 122 -1.74 -25.16 0.53
N SER A 123 -2.26 -24.97 1.75
CA SER A 123 -3.10 -25.99 2.40
C SER A 123 -4.36 -26.25 1.59
N ASN A 124 -5.05 -25.19 1.13
CA ASN A 124 -6.22 -25.31 0.28
C ASN A 124 -5.92 -25.94 -1.09
N ALA A 125 -4.77 -25.61 -1.71
CA ALA A 125 -4.33 -26.22 -2.96
C ALA A 125 -4.04 -27.71 -2.80
N LEU A 126 -3.38 -28.12 -1.70
CA LEU A 126 -3.12 -29.52 -1.37
C LEU A 126 -4.41 -30.28 -1.09
N LEU A 127 -5.37 -29.68 -0.39
CA LEU A 127 -6.70 -30.25 -0.20
C LEU A 127 -7.42 -30.43 -1.54
N ALA A 128 -7.42 -29.42 -2.41
CA ALA A 128 -8.05 -29.49 -3.73
C ALA A 128 -7.44 -30.59 -4.61
N VAL A 129 -6.11 -30.75 -4.61
CA VAL A 129 -5.42 -31.85 -5.29
C VAL A 129 -5.82 -33.20 -4.68
N THR A 130 -5.87 -33.29 -3.35
CA THR A 130 -6.26 -34.52 -2.63
C THR A 130 -7.69 -34.92 -2.98
N TYR A 131 -8.65 -33.99 -2.95
CA TYR A 131 -10.03 -34.24 -3.36
C TYR A 131 -10.13 -34.68 -4.82
N LYS A 132 -9.34 -34.08 -5.72
CA LYS A 132 -9.33 -34.45 -7.14
C LYS A 132 -8.76 -35.85 -7.37
N ILE A 133 -7.78 -36.27 -6.58
CA ILE A 133 -7.23 -37.63 -6.60
C ILE A 133 -8.28 -38.62 -6.06
N TYR A 134 -8.87 -38.34 -4.90
CA TYR A 134 -9.82 -39.25 -4.25
C TYR A 134 -11.15 -39.39 -5.01
N ASN A 135 -11.72 -38.29 -5.51
CA ASN A 135 -12.98 -38.33 -6.25
C ASN A 135 -12.84 -39.00 -7.62
N LYS A 136 -11.65 -38.93 -8.25
CA LYS A 136 -11.36 -39.63 -9.50
C LYS A 136 -11.23 -41.16 -9.31
N HIS A 137 -10.95 -41.62 -8.09
CA HIS A 137 -10.93 -43.04 -7.76
C HIS A 137 -12.33 -43.60 -7.45
N ASN A 138 -13.22 -42.81 -6.81
CA ASN A 138 -14.59 -43.27 -6.50
C ASN A 138 -15.50 -43.41 -7.74
N ASP A 139 -15.31 -42.60 -8.78
CA ASP A 139 -16.08 -42.75 -10.03
C ASP A 139 -15.71 -44.03 -10.81
N ASN A 140 -14.54 -44.61 -10.54
CA ASN A 140 -14.06 -45.83 -11.22
C ASN A 140 -14.49 -47.14 -10.54
N ASP A 141 -14.92 -47.10 -9.27
CA ASP A 141 -15.40 -48.28 -8.54
C ASP A 141 -16.93 -48.48 -8.64
N GLN A 142 -17.72 -47.42 -8.84
CA GLN A 142 -19.17 -47.54 -9.06
C GLN A 142 -19.54 -48.11 -10.45
N ALA A 143 -18.60 -48.18 -11.38
CA ALA A 143 -18.80 -48.79 -12.70
C ALA A 143 -18.58 -50.32 -12.74
N LYS A 144 -18.17 -50.94 -11.63
CA LYS A 144 -17.86 -52.39 -11.57
C LYS A 144 -18.80 -53.24 -10.71
N THR A 145 -19.86 -52.67 -10.13
CA THR A 145 -20.79 -53.40 -9.24
C THR A 145 -22.21 -53.54 -9.81
N SER A 146 -22.40 -53.39 -11.12
CA SER A 146 -23.66 -53.80 -11.78
C SER A 146 -23.33 -54.76 -12.91
N LEU A 147 -23.13 -56.03 -12.51
CA LEU A 147 -23.29 -57.20 -13.38
C LEU A 147 -24.72 -57.73 -13.20
#